data_AF-A0A2V9RM18-F1
#
_entry.id   AF-A0A2V9RM18-F1
#
_cell.length_a   1.000
_cell.length_b   1.000
_cell.length_c   1.000
_cell.angle_alpha   90.00
_cell.angle_beta   90.00
_cell.angle_gamma   90.00
#
_symmetry.space_group_name_H-M   'P 1'
#
loop_
_entity.id
_entity.type
_entity.pdbx_description
1 polymer ?
#
loop_
_entity_poly.entity_id
_entity_poly.type
_entity_poly.pdbx_seq_one_letter_code
_entity_poly.pdbx_strand_id
1 'polypeptide(L)' 'MIRLQREKVFMIAIKLNSSITRDDLFNPQDFVELERSGLFNFEDGILAGLMSAQMALRANVFSKHRR' A
#
# COMPACT_ATOMS: atom_id res chain seq x y z
N MET A 1 -10.49 1.45 6.81
CA MET A 1 -10.15 0.50 5.72
C MET A 1 -8.66 0.58 5.36
N ILE A 2 -8.17 1.69 4.79
CA ILE A 2 -6.74 1.84 4.39
C ILE A 2 -5.75 1.47 5.51
N ARG A 3 -5.99 1.93 6.75
CA ARG A 3 -5.13 1.58 7.89
C ARG A 3 -5.02 0.06 8.10
N LEU A 4 -6.14 -0.66 8.05
CA LEU A 4 -6.16 -2.11 8.26
C LEU A 4 -5.49 -2.84 7.09
N GLN A 5 -5.71 -2.37 5.86
CA GLN A 5 -5.03 -2.92 4.69
C GLN A 5 -3.51 -2.71 4.77
N ARG A 6 -3.06 -1.54 5.23
CA ARG A 6 -1.63 -1.26 5.44
C ARG A 6 -1.01 -2.17 6.49
N GLU A 7 -1.70 -2.42 7.60
CA GLU A 7 -1.22 -3.41 8.59
C GLU A 7 -1.16 -4.82 7.99
N LYS A 8 -2.15 -5.21 7.18
CA LYS A 8 -2.16 -6.53 6.53
C LYS A 8 -0.97 -6.72 5.60
N VAL A 9 -0.69 -5.74 4.74
CA VAL A 9 0.48 -5.73 3.85
C VAL A 9 1.77 -5.86 4.66
N PHE A 10 1.90 -5.08 5.74
CA PHE A 10 3.07 -5.13 6.62
C PHE A 10 3.25 -6.50 7.31
N MET A 11 2.16 -7.10 7.80
CA MET A 11 2.21 -8.43 8.40
C MET A 11 2.60 -9.52 7.40
N ILE A 12 2.25 -9.37 6.13
CA ILE A 12 2.69 -10.28 5.07
C ILE A 12 4.16 -10.07 4.76
N ALA A 13 4.61 -8.81 4.67
CA ALA A 13 6.00 -8.48 4.40
C ALA A 13 6.96 -9.04 5.45
N ILE A 14 6.66 -8.87 6.75
CA ILE A 14 7.46 -9.41 7.86
C ILE A 14 7.52 -10.95 7.84
N LYS A 15 6.46 -11.61 7.37
CA LYS A 15 6.45 -13.08 7.22
C LYS A 15 7.38 -13.56 6.10
N LEU A 16 7.60 -12.74 5.07
CA LEU A 16 8.48 -13.05 3.95
C LEU A 16 9.94 -12.71 4.30
N ASN A 17 10.15 -11.56 4.95
CA ASN A 17 11.45 -11.13 5.43
C ASN A 17 11.28 -10.36 6.75
N SER A 18 11.82 -10.91 7.83
CA SER A 18 11.67 -10.37 9.19
C SER A 18 12.44 -9.07 9.44
N SER A 19 13.37 -8.69 8.56
CA SER A 19 14.09 -7.42 8.68
C SER A 19 13.33 -6.23 8.10
N ILE A 20 12.18 -6.47 7.44
CA ILE A 20 11.41 -5.41 6.78
C ILE A 20 10.78 -4.47 7.81
N THR A 21 10.98 -3.19 7.59
CA THR A 21 10.36 -2.09 8.31
C THR A 21 9.13 -1.57 7.55
N ARG A 22 8.39 -0.65 8.17
CA ARG A 22 7.25 -0.03 7.50
C ARG A 22 7.68 0.90 6.37
N ASP A 23 8.87 1.49 6.47
CA ASP A 23 9.38 2.43 5.47
C ASP A 23 9.85 1.69 4.21
N ASP A 24 10.32 0.46 4.36
CA ASP A 24 10.67 -0.41 3.24
C ASP A 24 9.47 -0.72 2.32
N LEU A 25 8.24 -0.64 2.84
CA LEU A 25 7.02 -0.79 2.03
C LEU A 25 6.81 0.34 1.02
N PHE A 26 7.54 1.45 1.11
CA PHE A 26 7.51 2.48 0.07
C PHE A 26 8.28 2.06 -1.19
N ASN A 27 9.22 1.11 -1.06
CA ASN A 27 10.04 0.59 -2.15
C ASN A 27 10.14 -0.95 -2.08
N PRO A 28 9.01 -1.68 -2.19
CA PRO A 28 9.01 -3.13 -2.04
C PRO A 28 9.83 -3.86 -3.12
N GLN A 29 10.09 -3.22 -4.26
CA GLN A 29 10.94 -3.75 -5.33
C GLN A 29 12.42 -3.93 -4.93
N ASP A 30 12.87 -3.28 -3.85
CA ASP A 30 14.24 -3.42 -3.35
C ASP A 30 14.44 -4.78 -2.63
N PHE A 31 13.35 -5.53 -2.40
CA PHE A 31 13.34 -6.80 -1.68
C PHE A 31 12.81 -7.91 -2.59
N VAL A 32 13.70 -8.80 -3.03
CA VAL A 32 13.37 -9.92 -3.93
C VAL A 32 12.30 -10.84 -3.34
N GLU A 33 12.27 -10.99 -2.00
CA GLU A 33 11.27 -11.79 -1.29
C GLU A 33 9.86 -11.21 -1.41
N LEU A 34 9.74 -9.88 -1.45
CA LEU A 34 8.47 -9.19 -1.65
C LEU A 34 8.04 -9.25 -3.12
N GLU A 35 8.94 -8.89 -4.03
CA GLU A 35 8.67 -8.83 -5.47
C GLU A 35 8.16 -10.19 -6.01
N ARG A 36 8.74 -11.30 -5.55
CA ARG A 36 8.36 -12.65 -5.97
C ARG A 36 7.10 -13.18 -5.29
N SER A 37 6.56 -12.49 -4.29
CA SER A 37 5.39 -12.95 -3.55
C SER A 37 4.09 -12.47 -4.19
N GLY A 38 3.41 -13.37 -4.90
CA GLY A 38 2.11 -13.06 -5.50
C GLY A 38 1.05 -12.61 -4.48
N LEU A 39 1.08 -13.16 -3.26
CA LEU A 39 0.18 -12.73 -2.18
C LEU A 39 0.50 -11.30 -1.72
N PHE A 40 1.77 -10.96 -1.56
CA PHE A 40 2.17 -9.60 -1.20
C PHE A 40 1.74 -8.60 -2.28
N ASN A 41 2.08 -8.88 -3.54
CA ASN A 41 1.76 -8.02 -4.69
C ASN A 41 0.25 -7.77 -4.82
N PHE A 42 -0.57 -8.79 -4.58
CA PHE A 42 -2.03 -8.64 -4.61
C PHE A 42 -2.53 -7.68 -3.51
N GLU A 43 -2.07 -7.87 -2.27
CA GLU A 43 -2.52 -7.07 -1.13
C GLU A 43 -2.00 -5.63 -1.18
N ASP A 44 -0.78 -5.44 -1.68
CA ASP A 44 -0.20 -4.13 -1.94
C ASP A 44 -0.94 -3.40 -3.07
N GLY A 45 -1.30 -4.10 -4.15
CA GLY A 45 -2.15 -3.56 -5.21
C GLY A 45 -3.52 -3.07 -4.70
N ILE A 46 -4.15 -3.80 -3.78
CA ILE A 46 -5.38 -3.34 -3.11
C ILE A 46 -5.12 -2.07 -2.31
N LEU A 47 -4.02 -2.00 -1.56
CA LEU A 47 -3.66 -0.81 -0.80
C LEU A 47 -3.49 0.41 -1.71
N ALA A 48 -2.75 0.26 -2.81
CA ALA A 48 -2.55 1.29 -3.82
C ALA A 48 -3.87 1.77 -4.44
N GLY A 49 -4.78 0.85 -4.75
CA GLY A 49 -6.12 1.16 -5.26
C GLY A 49 -6.96 1.97 -4.26
N LEU A 50 -6.97 1.58 -2.99
CA LEU A 50 -7.71 2.30 -1.94
C LEU A 50 -7.14 3.71 -1.71
N MET A 51 -5.82 3.86 -1.72
CA MET A 51 -5.16 5.17 -1.59
C MET A 51 -5.48 6.06 -2.79
N SER A 52 -5.43 5.51 -4.01
CA SER A 52 -5.79 6.23 -5.24
C SER A 52 -7.23 6.72 -5.22
N ALA A 53 -8.18 5.87 -4.82
CA ALA A 53 -9.59 6.25 -4.67
C ALA A 53 -9.77 7.37 -3.64
N GLN A 54 -9.09 7.28 -2.49
CA GLN A 54 -9.12 8.33 -1.47
C GLN A 54 -8.57 9.67 -2.02
N MET A 55 -7.47 9.64 -2.77
CA MET A 55 -6.90 10.83 -3.39
C MET A 55 -7.86 11.45 -4.42
N ALA A 56 -8.48 10.63 -5.28
CA ALA A 56 -9.45 11.11 -6.27
C ALA A 56 -10.67 11.77 -5.61
N LEU A 57 -11.21 11.20 -4.53
CA LEU A 57 -12.30 11.80 -3.77
C LEU A 57 -11.89 13.13 -3.15
N ARG A 58 -10.70 13.20 -2.54
CA ARG A 58 -10.17 14.45 -1.97
C ARG A 58 -10.00 15.52 -3.05
N ALA A 59 -9.42 15.19 -4.20
CA ALA A 59 -9.26 16.11 -5.31
C ALA A 59 -10.60 16.68 -5.80
N ASN A 60 -11.64 15.85 -5.90
CA ASN A 60 -13.00 16.30 -6.25
C ASN A 60 -13.64 17.20 -5.18
N VAL A 61 -13.36 16.96 -3.89
CA VAL A 61 -13.82 17.85 -2.81
C VAL A 61 -13.12 19.22 -2.90
N PHE A 62 -11.81 19.24 -3.17
CA PHE A 62 -11.05 20.47 -3.31
C PHE A 62 -11.35 21.23 -4.61
N SER A 63 -11.74 20.54 -5.69
CA SER A 63 -12.10 21.18 -6.96
C SER A 63 -13.48 21.86 -6.92
N LYS A 64 -14.43 21.32 -6.14
CA LYS A 64 -15.76 21.93 -5.94
C LYS A 64 -15.73 23.28 -5.21
N HIS A 65 -14.71 23.54 -4.39
CA HIS A 65 -14.58 24.80 -3.64
C HIS A 65 -13.82 25.91 -4.41
N ARG A 66 -13.34 25.61 -5.63
CA ARG A 66 -12.64 26.58 -6.50
C ARG A 66 -13.49 27.04 -7.70
N ARG A 67 -14.80 26.82 -7.66
CA ARG A 67 -15.75 27.31 -8.68
C ARG A 67 -16.79 28.20 -8.05
#